data_AF-A0A2T0FJ61-F1
#
_entry.id   AF-A0A2T0FJ61-F1
#
_cell.length_a   1.000
_cell.length_b   1.000
_cell.length_c   1.000
_cell.angle_alpha   90.00
_cell.angle_beta   90.00
_cell.angle_gamma   90.00
#
_symmetry.space_group_name_H-M   'P 1'
#
loop_
_entity.id
_entity.type
_entity.pdbx_description
1 polymer ?
#
loop_
_entity_poly.entity_id
_entity_poly.type
_entity_poly.pdbx_seq_one_letter_code
_entity_poly.pdbx_strand_id
1 'polypeptide(L)'
;MEKPVKYINHEVADTLDSTNAFEGPEKLLEIWFAPKEPHVSAMAQPRQGLLAVPRQVWETMLNLVQCKVLSMLSYEGLDSYVLSESSFFVYPHVLILKTCGTTTLLDGLPRMLEIVADYTRTIDPSPLRIFYSRRSFMFPDRQLHPHRSWEDETAVLKQYFPDGQAMEFGAGKDKWYMFSCVQSQVGKTCDNFNDFSLEIMMTDLDPAAANLFSFDAVRSLNSPPGTPTSANPMESSMLSIDSMASSVGCEPDDDDPGHHQGNILTKATEIDEIYPTVTNQAIDSFAFAPCGYSCNGVIDAERYFSIHVTPETGFSYASFETNVPPQRFGMTHLDVIQKVLSIFRPANFTLVLFEEGKPKLGLPAGLSDKYSPTCEVSQSVGNYKMWYQTYRLT
;
A
#
# COMPACT_ATOMS: atom_id res chain seq x y z
N MET A 1 5.92 19.65 -15.56
CA MET A 1 5.04 19.36 -14.40
C MET A 1 5.91 19.49 -13.16
N GLU A 2 5.36 20.01 -12.08
CA GLU A 2 6.12 20.30 -10.85
C GLU A 2 6.58 18.99 -10.21
N LYS A 3 7.87 18.92 -9.85
CA LYS A 3 8.41 17.78 -9.10
C LYS A 3 7.75 17.75 -7.72
N PRO A 4 7.51 16.56 -7.13
CA PRO A 4 7.03 16.50 -5.75
C PRO A 4 8.03 17.16 -4.80
N VAL A 5 7.51 17.74 -3.72
CA VAL A 5 8.35 18.13 -2.58
C VAL A 5 8.56 16.88 -1.73
N LYS A 6 9.82 16.45 -1.57
CA LYS A 6 10.19 15.33 -0.70
C LYS A 6 10.56 15.84 0.69
N TYR A 7 10.05 15.17 1.72
CA TYR A 7 10.46 15.34 3.11
C TYR A 7 11.00 14.01 3.61
N ILE A 8 12.13 14.04 4.32
CA ILE A 8 12.73 12.88 4.98
C ILE A 8 12.89 13.20 6.47
N ASN A 9 12.50 12.25 7.30
CA ASN A 9 12.64 12.32 8.75
C ASN A 9 13.91 11.58 9.19
N HIS A 10 15.07 12.21 8.99
CA HIS A 10 16.37 11.59 9.27
C HIS A 10 16.51 11.10 10.73
N GLU A 11 15.91 11.82 11.71
CA GLU A 11 15.95 11.40 13.12
C GLU A 11 15.29 10.03 13.33
N VAL A 12 14.13 9.82 12.72
CA VAL A 12 13.42 8.52 12.81
C VAL A 12 14.13 7.48 11.95
N ALA A 13 14.53 7.82 10.72
CA ALA A 13 15.18 6.89 9.81
C ALA A 13 16.48 6.32 10.39
N ASP A 14 17.31 7.14 11.03
CA ASP A 14 18.60 6.74 11.60
C ASP A 14 18.47 5.89 12.86
N THR A 15 17.36 6.03 13.61
CA THR A 15 17.17 5.41 14.93
C THR A 15 16.16 4.27 14.92
N LEU A 16 15.56 3.96 13.77
CA LEU A 16 14.56 2.91 13.65
C LEU A 16 15.19 1.53 13.89
N ASP A 17 14.81 0.90 14.99
CA ASP A 17 15.11 -0.50 15.26
C ASP A 17 13.97 -1.39 14.77
N SER A 18 14.16 -1.99 13.59
CA SER A 18 13.25 -2.98 13.00
C SER A 18 13.62 -4.43 13.34
N THR A 19 14.50 -4.69 14.32
CA THR A 19 14.89 -6.06 14.70
C THR A 19 13.69 -6.90 15.18
N ASN A 20 12.66 -6.24 15.73
CA ASN A 20 11.41 -6.87 16.15
C ASN A 20 10.20 -6.36 15.35
N ALA A 21 10.44 -5.60 14.26
CA ALA A 21 9.39 -5.12 13.36
C ALA A 21 8.75 -6.33 12.70
N PHE A 22 7.54 -6.67 13.13
CA PHE A 22 6.86 -7.84 12.63
C PHE A 22 5.36 -7.74 12.83
N GLU A 23 4.57 -7.72 11.74
CA GLU A 23 3.52 -8.73 11.51
C GLU A 23 2.90 -8.64 10.10
N GLY A 24 2.87 -9.78 9.39
CA GLY A 24 2.36 -10.00 8.02
C GLY A 24 1.11 -9.22 7.55
N PRO A 25 -0.11 -9.79 7.58
CA PRO A 25 -1.28 -9.17 6.94
C PRO A 25 -1.59 -7.75 7.41
N GLU A 26 -1.75 -6.84 6.45
CA GLU A 26 -2.06 -5.43 6.70
C GLU A 26 -3.52 -5.22 7.12
N LYS A 27 -3.73 -4.12 7.85
CA LYS A 27 -5.01 -3.48 8.12
C LYS A 27 -5.11 -2.24 7.22
N LEU A 28 -6.13 -2.18 6.38
CA LEU A 28 -6.39 -1.09 5.45
C LEU A 28 -7.64 -0.33 5.89
N LEU A 29 -7.53 0.98 6.05
CA LEU A 29 -8.64 1.89 6.33
C LEU A 29 -8.68 3.00 5.29
N GLU A 30 -9.80 3.08 4.58
CA GLU A 30 -10.13 4.19 3.68
C GLU A 30 -11.33 4.97 4.23
N ILE A 31 -11.17 6.28 4.40
CA ILE A 31 -12.25 7.18 4.84
C ILE A 31 -12.43 8.29 3.81
N TRP A 32 -13.60 8.32 3.20
CA TRP A 32 -13.97 9.32 2.20
C TRP A 32 -14.92 10.33 2.82
N PHE A 33 -14.58 11.61 2.70
CA PHE A 33 -15.36 12.74 3.23
C PHE A 33 -16.12 13.49 2.13
N ALA A 34 -15.70 13.33 0.89
CA ALA A 34 -16.38 13.87 -0.28
C ALA A 34 -16.18 12.92 -1.49
N PRO A 35 -17.01 13.04 -2.54
CA PRO A 35 -16.69 12.43 -3.84
C PRO A 35 -15.35 12.95 -4.37
N LYS A 36 -14.71 12.17 -5.26
CA LYS A 36 -13.41 12.52 -5.85
C LYS A 36 -13.38 13.92 -6.49
N GLU A 37 -14.53 14.34 -7.02
CA GLU A 37 -14.77 15.72 -7.43
C GLU A 37 -15.98 16.33 -6.71
N PRO A 38 -15.78 17.37 -5.89
CA PRO A 38 -16.62 18.54 -5.98
C PRO A 38 -15.99 19.52 -6.97
N HIS A 39 -16.80 20.29 -7.70
CA HIS A 39 -16.34 21.49 -8.40
C HIS A 39 -15.66 22.42 -7.39
N VAL A 40 -14.34 22.30 -7.24
CA VAL A 40 -13.55 23.19 -6.40
C VAL A 40 -13.65 24.57 -7.05
N SER A 41 -14.40 25.46 -6.41
CA SER A 41 -14.50 26.83 -6.86
C SER A 41 -13.09 27.41 -6.97
N ALA A 42 -12.78 28.02 -8.10
CA ALA A 42 -11.49 28.56 -8.49
C ALA A 42 -10.99 29.74 -7.62
N MET A 43 -11.17 29.71 -6.30
CA MET A 43 -10.76 30.77 -5.39
C MET A 43 -9.90 30.25 -4.21
N ALA A 44 -8.59 30.43 -4.39
CA ALA A 44 -7.68 31.14 -3.46
C ALA A 44 -6.88 30.39 -2.36
N GLN A 45 -6.76 29.06 -2.37
CA GLN A 45 -5.73 28.35 -1.57
C GLN A 45 -5.10 27.20 -2.37
N PRO A 46 -3.76 27.01 -2.32
CA PRO A 46 -3.06 25.97 -3.09
C PRO A 46 -3.30 24.54 -2.57
N ARG A 47 -3.76 24.36 -1.32
CA ARG A 47 -4.11 23.05 -0.74
C ARG A 47 -5.46 23.15 -0.03
N GLN A 48 -6.36 22.21 -0.28
CA GLN A 48 -7.75 22.23 0.21
C GLN A 48 -8.17 20.86 0.77
N GLY A 49 -9.32 20.83 1.46
CA GLY A 49 -9.83 19.63 2.09
C GLY A 49 -8.80 19.06 3.09
N LEU A 50 -8.56 17.76 3.03
CA LEU A 50 -7.62 17.09 3.94
C LEU A 50 -6.16 17.50 3.69
N LEU A 51 -5.80 17.97 2.47
CA LEU A 51 -4.44 18.46 2.16
C LEU A 51 -4.12 19.80 2.85
N ALA A 52 -5.13 20.50 3.36
CA ALA A 52 -4.92 21.73 4.14
C ALA A 52 -4.45 21.43 5.58
N VAL A 53 -4.55 20.18 6.03
CA VAL A 53 -4.10 19.77 7.36
C VAL A 53 -2.56 19.72 7.38
N PRO A 54 -1.89 20.39 8.34
CA PRO A 54 -0.43 20.35 8.43
C PRO A 54 0.09 18.93 8.71
N ARG A 55 1.21 18.54 8.06
CA ARG A 55 1.89 17.25 8.27
C ARG A 55 2.05 16.89 9.74
N GLN A 56 2.47 17.84 10.57
CA GLN A 56 2.73 17.59 12.01
C GLN A 56 1.46 17.16 12.74
N VAL A 57 0.28 17.60 12.31
CA VAL A 57 -1.00 17.17 12.89
C VAL A 57 -1.24 15.69 12.54
N TRP A 58 -1.01 15.29 11.29
CA TRP A 58 -1.06 13.87 10.92
C TRP A 58 -0.03 13.03 11.68
N GLU A 59 1.19 13.54 11.86
CA GLU A 59 2.20 12.86 12.67
C GLU A 59 1.76 12.63 14.11
N THR A 60 1.06 13.59 14.74
CA THR A 60 0.51 13.36 16.08
C THR A 60 -0.51 12.21 16.10
N MET A 61 -1.32 12.08 15.05
CA MET A 61 -2.27 10.96 14.92
C MET A 61 -1.55 9.63 14.67
N LEU A 62 -0.58 9.60 13.76
CA LEU A 62 0.21 8.40 13.45
C LEU A 62 0.97 7.91 14.69
N ASN A 63 1.50 8.83 15.50
CA ASN A 63 2.16 8.51 16.76
C ASN A 63 1.23 7.82 17.78
N LEU A 64 -0.08 8.12 17.77
CA LEU A 64 -1.05 7.46 18.67
C LEU A 64 -1.19 5.98 18.35
N VAL A 65 -1.10 5.62 17.07
CA VAL A 65 -1.18 4.23 16.59
C VAL A 65 0.21 3.62 16.40
N GLN A 66 1.24 4.21 17.00
CA GLN A 66 2.64 3.71 16.96
C GLN A 66 3.29 3.70 15.56
N CYS A 67 2.75 4.44 14.59
CA CYS A 67 3.39 4.64 13.30
C CYS A 67 4.29 5.89 13.33
N LYS A 68 5.48 5.81 12.71
CA LYS A 68 6.35 6.96 12.50
C LYS A 68 6.45 7.28 11.01
N VAL A 69 6.45 8.57 10.66
CA VAL A 69 6.72 9.03 9.30
C VAL A 69 8.22 8.94 9.04
N LEU A 70 8.60 8.17 8.02
CA LEU A 70 9.97 8.09 7.51
C LEU A 70 10.21 9.16 6.44
N SER A 71 9.27 9.29 5.52
CA SER A 71 9.33 10.24 4.43
C SER A 71 7.95 10.55 3.88
N MET A 72 7.88 11.62 3.08
CA MET A 72 6.67 12.06 2.40
C MET A 72 7.00 12.65 1.04
N LEU A 73 6.28 12.22 0.00
CA LEU A 73 6.16 12.92 -1.27
C LEU A 73 4.90 13.75 -1.29
N SER A 74 5.04 15.05 -1.56
CA SER A 74 3.93 16.00 -1.62
C SER A 74 3.71 16.53 -3.03
N TYR A 75 2.48 16.32 -3.52
CA TYR A 75 1.96 16.81 -4.79
C TYR A 75 0.80 17.79 -4.55
N GLU A 76 0.31 18.43 -5.62
CA GLU A 76 -0.87 19.31 -5.56
C GLU A 76 -2.13 18.57 -5.07
N GLY A 77 -2.31 17.32 -5.50
CA GLY A 77 -3.50 16.51 -5.22
C GLY A 77 -3.29 15.33 -4.26
N LEU A 78 -2.09 15.11 -3.74
CA LEU A 78 -1.74 13.93 -2.95
C LEU A 78 -0.54 14.20 -2.04
N ASP A 79 -0.66 13.86 -0.75
CA ASP A 79 0.52 13.53 0.07
C ASP A 79 0.62 12.02 0.24
N SER A 80 1.77 11.46 -0.11
CA SER A 80 2.09 10.05 0.09
C SER A 80 3.18 9.93 1.15
N TYR A 81 2.90 9.20 2.23
CA TYR A 81 3.79 9.00 3.36
C TYR A 81 4.27 7.55 3.42
N VAL A 82 5.58 7.34 3.42
CA VAL A 82 6.19 6.07 3.82
C VAL A 82 6.37 6.10 5.33
N LEU A 83 5.87 5.06 6.00
CA LEU A 83 5.91 4.95 7.45
C LEU A 83 6.81 3.78 7.87
N SER A 84 7.16 3.73 9.16
CA SER A 84 8.03 2.71 9.73
C SER A 84 7.66 1.27 9.39
N GLU A 85 6.38 0.96 9.16
CA GLU A 85 5.91 -0.35 8.71
C GLU A 85 4.56 -0.24 7.98
N SER A 86 4.36 0.83 7.21
CA SER A 86 3.00 1.27 6.86
C SER A 86 3.02 2.26 5.69
N SER A 87 1.83 2.61 5.18
CA SER A 87 1.67 3.70 4.21
C SER A 87 0.45 4.54 4.53
N PHE A 88 0.57 5.85 4.33
CA PHE A 88 -0.54 6.77 4.50
C PHE A 88 -0.66 7.67 3.27
N PHE A 89 -1.87 7.79 2.71
CA PHE A 89 -2.16 8.64 1.57
C PHE A 89 -3.26 9.63 1.97
N VAL A 90 -2.99 10.90 1.73
CA VAL A 90 -3.94 11.99 1.96
C VAL A 90 -4.26 12.61 0.61
N TYR A 91 -5.52 12.53 0.24
CA TYR A 91 -6.11 13.26 -0.89
C TYR A 91 -7.00 14.37 -0.36
N PRO A 92 -7.48 15.33 -1.17
CA PRO A 92 -8.41 16.35 -0.69
C PRO A 92 -9.68 15.80 -0.04
N HIS A 93 -10.10 14.60 -0.42
CA HIS A 93 -11.41 14.01 -0.10
C HIS A 93 -11.33 12.62 0.56
N VAL A 94 -10.18 11.94 0.53
CA VAL A 94 -10.01 10.60 1.11
C VAL A 94 -8.70 10.48 1.90
N LEU A 95 -8.78 9.78 3.03
CA LEU A 95 -7.64 9.26 3.79
C LEU A 95 -7.52 7.76 3.53
N ILE A 96 -6.31 7.29 3.29
CA ILE A 96 -6.01 5.85 3.18
C ILE A 96 -4.85 5.55 4.10
N LEU A 97 -5.09 4.81 5.18
CA LEU A 97 -4.08 4.36 6.12
C LEU A 97 -3.96 2.85 6.06
N LYS A 98 -2.75 2.38 5.76
CA LYS A 98 -2.38 0.97 5.80
C LYS A 98 -1.39 0.74 6.91
N THR A 99 -1.64 -0.24 7.75
CA THR A 99 -0.71 -0.60 8.83
C THR A 99 -0.51 -2.09 8.95
N CYS A 100 0.69 -2.50 9.36
CA CYS A 100 0.97 -3.89 9.71
C CYS A 100 1.42 -3.98 11.17
N GLY A 101 1.93 -5.13 11.59
CA GLY A 101 2.37 -5.31 12.96
C GLY A 101 1.22 -5.35 13.97
N THR A 102 1.54 -4.97 15.20
CA THR A 102 0.59 -4.82 16.30
C THR A 102 -0.05 -3.42 16.38
N THR A 103 0.16 -2.60 15.36
CA THR A 103 -0.42 -1.25 15.23
C THR A 103 -1.93 -1.29 15.45
N THR A 104 -2.42 -0.43 16.36
CA THR A 104 -3.85 -0.32 16.67
C THR A 104 -4.55 0.72 15.79
N LEU A 105 -4.59 0.46 14.48
CA LEU A 105 -5.13 1.37 13.47
C LEU A 105 -6.46 2.03 13.88
N LEU A 106 -7.42 1.25 14.40
CA LEU A 106 -8.76 1.76 14.72
C LEU A 106 -8.79 2.66 15.97
N ASP A 107 -7.74 2.66 16.81
CA ASP A 107 -7.60 3.65 17.88
C ASP A 107 -7.28 5.06 17.31
N GLY A 108 -6.78 5.14 16.08
CA GLY A 108 -6.53 6.38 15.36
C GLY A 108 -7.79 7.00 14.75
N LEU A 109 -8.84 6.20 14.49
CA LEU A 109 -10.07 6.65 13.85
C LEU A 109 -10.71 7.87 14.53
N PRO A 110 -10.90 7.92 15.87
CA PRO A 110 -11.49 9.07 16.54
C PRO A 110 -10.67 10.33 16.30
N ARG A 111 -9.34 10.22 16.38
CA ARG A 111 -8.43 11.35 16.16
C ARG A 111 -8.45 11.83 14.71
N MET A 112 -8.55 10.92 13.74
CA MET A 112 -8.72 11.30 12.33
C MET A 112 -9.98 12.14 12.14
N LEU A 113 -11.12 11.70 12.68
CA LEU A 113 -12.39 12.43 12.56
C LEU A 113 -12.32 13.81 13.23
N GLU A 114 -11.70 13.92 14.41
CA GLU A 114 -11.44 15.20 15.08
C GLU A 114 -10.58 16.13 14.22
N ILE A 115 -9.49 15.63 13.65
CA ILE A 115 -8.60 16.43 12.78
C ILE A 115 -9.40 16.99 11.61
N VAL A 116 -10.24 16.18 10.97
CA VAL A 116 -11.06 16.67 9.86
C VAL A 116 -12.03 17.77 10.32
N ALA A 117 -12.71 17.57 11.46
CA ALA A 117 -13.62 18.57 12.01
C ALA A 117 -12.93 19.89 12.39
N ASP A 118 -11.72 19.82 12.95
CA ASP A 118 -11.00 20.98 13.47
C ASP A 118 -10.25 21.77 12.37
N TYR A 119 -9.70 21.06 11.38
CA TYR A 119 -8.78 21.64 10.41
C TYR A 119 -9.37 21.84 9.02
N THR A 120 -10.42 21.11 8.66
CA THR A 120 -11.01 21.23 7.32
C THR A 120 -12.26 22.09 7.36
N ARG A 121 -12.27 23.16 6.55
CA ARG A 121 -13.42 24.08 6.43
C ARG A 121 -14.16 23.95 5.10
N THR A 122 -13.60 23.17 4.17
CA THR A 122 -14.06 23.08 2.78
C THR A 122 -14.74 21.75 2.47
N ILE A 123 -14.74 20.79 3.40
CA ILE A 123 -15.39 19.48 3.27
C ILE A 123 -16.24 19.21 4.52
N ASP A 124 -17.27 18.38 4.37
CA ASP A 124 -18.05 17.90 5.52
C ASP A 124 -17.17 16.94 6.34
N PRO A 125 -17.03 17.14 7.66
CA PRO A 125 -16.25 16.23 8.50
C PRO A 125 -16.94 14.88 8.73
N SER A 126 -18.20 14.73 8.33
CA SER A 126 -18.92 13.45 8.37
C SER A 126 -18.48 12.57 7.21
N PRO A 127 -17.94 11.36 7.46
CA PRO A 127 -17.52 10.49 6.37
C PRO A 127 -18.70 10.08 5.47
N LEU A 128 -18.55 10.32 4.17
CA LEU A 128 -19.46 9.84 3.13
C LEU A 128 -19.44 8.31 3.05
N ARG A 129 -18.25 7.72 3.11
CA ARG A 129 -18.07 6.27 3.13
C ARG A 129 -16.78 5.88 3.84
N ILE A 130 -16.78 4.66 4.36
CA ILE A 130 -15.63 4.03 5.00
C ILE A 130 -15.50 2.60 4.50
N PHE A 131 -14.26 2.18 4.25
CA PHE A 131 -13.87 0.80 4.04
C PHE A 131 -12.77 0.45 5.02
N TYR A 132 -12.97 -0.63 5.76
CA TYR A 132 -11.93 -1.24 6.58
C TYR A 132 -11.79 -2.69 6.15
N SER A 133 -10.58 -3.13 5.82
CA SER A 133 -10.33 -4.51 5.43
C SER A 133 -9.02 -5.03 5.99
N ARG A 134 -8.95 -6.35 6.09
CA ARG A 134 -7.71 -7.08 6.38
C ARG A 134 -7.85 -8.55 6.05
N ARG A 135 -6.73 -9.20 5.76
CA ARG A 135 -6.67 -10.67 5.79
C ARG A 135 -6.56 -11.18 7.24
N SER A 136 -6.87 -12.46 7.43
CA SER A 136 -6.65 -13.17 8.69
C SER A 136 -5.18 -13.08 9.11
N PHE A 137 -4.93 -12.63 10.34
CA PHE A 137 -3.56 -12.50 10.86
C PHE A 137 -2.86 -13.84 10.93
N MET A 138 -1.53 -13.82 10.74
CA MET A 138 -0.70 -15.01 10.97
C MET A 138 -0.58 -15.33 12.47
N PHE A 139 -0.54 -14.29 13.33
CA PHE A 139 -0.38 -14.44 14.78
C PHE A 139 -1.46 -13.65 15.55
N PRO A 140 -2.76 -14.01 15.41
CA PRO A 140 -3.86 -13.24 15.99
C PRO A 140 -3.75 -13.04 17.51
N ASP A 141 -3.13 -13.98 18.23
CA ASP A 141 -2.91 -13.88 19.68
C ASP A 141 -1.95 -12.75 20.11
N ARG A 142 -1.19 -12.18 19.17
CA ARG A 142 -0.27 -11.05 19.41
C ARG A 142 -0.92 -9.69 19.19
N GLN A 143 -2.07 -9.65 18.51
CA GLN A 143 -2.75 -8.40 18.23
C GLN A 143 -3.27 -7.77 19.51
N LEU A 144 -3.24 -6.43 19.54
CA LEU A 144 -3.79 -5.64 20.64
C LEU A 144 -5.23 -5.27 20.32
N HIS A 145 -6.05 -5.03 21.35
CA HIS A 145 -7.39 -4.46 21.14
C HIS A 145 -7.26 -3.11 20.42
N PRO A 146 -8.12 -2.80 19.43
CA PRO A 146 -9.33 -3.55 19.04
C PRO A 146 -9.12 -4.68 18.02
N HIS A 147 -7.89 -4.98 17.63
CA HIS A 147 -7.58 -5.92 16.54
C HIS A 147 -7.40 -7.39 16.97
N ARG A 148 -7.85 -7.75 18.18
CA ARG A 148 -7.77 -9.14 18.67
C ARG A 148 -8.71 -10.10 17.94
N SER A 149 -9.83 -9.58 17.44
CA SER A 149 -10.85 -10.35 16.76
C SER A 149 -11.62 -9.48 15.77
N TRP A 150 -12.28 -10.12 14.80
CA TRP A 150 -13.14 -9.40 13.86
C TRP A 150 -14.34 -8.76 14.57
N GLU A 151 -14.83 -9.42 15.62
CA GLU A 151 -15.91 -8.96 16.48
C GLU A 151 -15.54 -7.66 17.20
N ASP A 152 -14.33 -7.57 17.77
CA ASP A 152 -13.85 -6.36 18.45
C ASP A 152 -13.72 -5.18 17.47
N GLU A 153 -13.14 -5.42 16.28
CA GLU A 153 -12.97 -4.39 15.25
C GLU A 153 -14.31 -3.86 14.75
N THR A 154 -15.24 -4.76 14.47
CA THR A 154 -16.59 -4.39 14.02
C THR A 154 -17.39 -3.70 15.13
N ALA A 155 -17.18 -4.05 16.40
CA ALA A 155 -17.80 -3.37 17.53
C ALA A 155 -17.30 -1.92 17.67
N VAL A 156 -16.01 -1.66 17.43
CA VAL A 156 -15.48 -0.28 17.38
C VAL A 156 -16.05 0.48 16.19
N LEU A 157 -15.98 -0.10 14.99
CA LEU A 157 -16.47 0.56 13.77
C LEU A 157 -17.96 0.90 13.85
N LYS A 158 -18.79 0.03 14.43
CA LYS A 158 -20.24 0.27 14.60
C LYS A 158 -20.59 1.36 15.61
N GLN A 159 -19.67 1.78 16.48
CA GLN A 159 -19.89 2.95 17.33
C GLN A 159 -19.93 4.24 16.51
N TYR A 160 -19.18 4.30 15.42
CA TYR A 160 -19.12 5.44 14.50
C TYR A 160 -20.06 5.28 13.30
N PHE A 161 -20.25 4.04 12.84
CA PHE A 161 -21.00 3.70 11.63
C PHE A 161 -22.02 2.58 11.93
N PRO A 162 -23.14 2.89 12.62
CA PRO A 162 -24.08 1.88 13.09
C PRO A 162 -24.74 1.07 11.96
N ASP A 163 -24.91 1.68 10.79
CA ASP A 163 -25.47 1.05 9.59
C ASP A 163 -24.43 0.30 8.74
N GLY A 164 -23.17 0.24 9.21
CA GLY A 164 -22.08 -0.43 8.50
C GLY A 164 -22.22 -1.95 8.46
N GLN A 165 -21.82 -2.51 7.33
CA GLN A 165 -21.90 -3.94 7.02
C GLN A 165 -20.54 -4.59 7.20
N ALA A 166 -20.49 -5.65 8.01
CA ALA A 166 -19.33 -6.52 8.16
C ALA A 166 -19.53 -7.78 7.31
N MET A 167 -18.50 -8.15 6.54
CA MET A 167 -18.48 -9.26 5.60
C MET A 167 -17.20 -10.07 5.77
N GLU A 168 -17.28 -11.35 5.43
CA GLU A 168 -16.17 -12.29 5.47
C GLU A 168 -16.13 -13.08 4.16
N PHE A 169 -14.93 -13.24 3.62
CA PHE A 169 -14.67 -13.91 2.35
C PHE A 169 -13.57 -14.95 2.53
N GLY A 170 -13.65 -16.07 1.80
CA GLY A 170 -12.70 -17.18 1.93
C GLY A 170 -13.26 -18.35 2.73
N ALA A 171 -12.39 -19.32 3.03
CA ALA A 171 -12.78 -20.59 3.67
C ALA A 171 -11.78 -21.01 4.74
N GLY A 172 -12.28 -21.64 5.81
CA GLY A 172 -11.45 -22.11 6.91
C GLY A 172 -10.77 -20.97 7.69
N LYS A 173 -9.46 -21.06 7.86
CA LYS A 173 -8.65 -20.07 8.60
C LYS A 173 -8.12 -18.93 7.73
N ASP A 174 -8.17 -19.08 6.40
CA ASP A 174 -7.73 -18.05 5.46
C ASP A 174 -8.93 -17.26 4.97
N LYS A 175 -9.23 -16.19 5.69
CA LYS A 175 -10.33 -15.27 5.39
C LYS A 175 -9.81 -13.87 5.15
N TRP A 176 -10.54 -13.13 4.33
CA TRP A 176 -10.45 -11.69 4.22
C TRP A 176 -11.72 -11.06 4.77
N TYR A 177 -11.54 -10.08 5.64
CA TYR A 177 -12.60 -9.39 6.36
C TYR A 177 -12.78 -8.00 5.79
N MET A 178 -14.02 -7.55 5.69
CA MET A 178 -14.34 -6.21 5.22
C MET A 178 -15.49 -5.63 6.00
N PHE A 179 -15.33 -4.39 6.44
CA PHE A 179 -16.38 -3.54 6.95
C PHE A 179 -16.56 -2.38 5.98
N SER A 180 -17.80 -2.12 5.57
CA SER A 180 -18.12 -0.99 4.70
C SER A 180 -19.36 -0.27 5.20
N CYS A 181 -19.32 1.05 5.20
CA CYS A 181 -20.51 1.87 5.39
C CYS A 181 -20.53 2.98 4.33
N VAL A 182 -21.67 3.16 3.68
CA VAL A 182 -21.90 4.25 2.72
C VAL A 182 -23.11 5.02 3.22
N GLN A 183 -22.96 6.32 3.48
CA GLN A 183 -24.06 7.15 3.95
C GLN A 183 -25.00 7.49 2.78
N SER A 184 -26.26 7.11 2.92
CA SER A 184 -27.28 7.21 1.86
C SER A 184 -27.77 8.64 1.55
N GLN A 185 -27.18 9.68 2.13
CA GLN A 185 -27.73 11.05 2.14
C GLN A 185 -27.21 11.97 1.01
N VAL A 186 -26.27 11.54 0.17
CA VAL A 186 -25.86 12.34 -0.99
C VAL A 186 -26.73 11.93 -2.19
N GLY A 187 -27.50 12.90 -2.70
CA GLY A 187 -28.49 12.70 -3.76
C GLY A 187 -27.94 11.96 -4.99
N LYS A 188 -28.83 11.20 -5.62
CA LYS A 188 -28.67 10.25 -6.76
C LYS A 188 -27.98 10.77 -8.04
N THR A 189 -27.12 11.79 -8.01
CA THR A 189 -26.64 12.48 -9.23
C THR A 189 -25.14 12.80 -9.28
N CYS A 190 -24.31 12.41 -8.30
CA CYS A 190 -22.84 12.65 -8.37
C CYS A 190 -21.96 11.39 -8.35
N ASP A 191 -22.55 10.20 -8.35
CA ASP A 191 -21.86 8.92 -8.14
C ASP A 191 -21.15 8.38 -9.40
N ASN A 192 -20.40 9.20 -10.14
CA ASN A 192 -19.49 8.68 -11.17
C ASN A 192 -18.16 8.27 -10.49
N PHE A 193 -18.26 7.30 -9.58
CA PHE A 193 -17.12 6.73 -8.85
C PHE A 193 -16.39 5.73 -9.74
N ASN A 194 -15.65 6.24 -10.73
CA ASN A 194 -14.74 5.42 -11.52
C ASN A 194 -13.46 5.10 -10.71
N ASP A 195 -13.68 4.53 -9.52
CA ASP A 195 -12.62 4.13 -8.59
C ASP A 195 -12.23 2.69 -8.87
N PHE A 196 -10.95 2.43 -8.72
CA PHE A 196 -10.32 1.15 -8.95
C PHE A 196 -9.40 0.89 -7.76
N SER A 197 -9.41 -0.32 -7.22
CA SER A 197 -8.43 -0.76 -6.23
C SER A 197 -8.12 -2.23 -6.45
N LEU A 198 -6.84 -2.57 -6.55
CA LEU A 198 -6.34 -3.94 -6.63
C LEU A 198 -5.39 -4.19 -5.47
N GLU A 199 -5.70 -5.19 -4.66
CA GLU A 199 -4.83 -5.73 -3.61
C GLU A 199 -4.34 -7.13 -3.99
N ILE A 200 -3.05 -7.39 -3.81
CA ILE A 200 -2.39 -8.69 -3.97
C ILE A 200 -1.67 -9.00 -2.65
N MET A 201 -2.18 -9.97 -1.91
CA MET A 201 -1.62 -10.41 -0.63
C MET A 201 -0.93 -11.75 -0.81
N MET A 202 0.37 -11.83 -0.54
CA MET A 202 1.23 -12.95 -0.93
C MET A 202 1.88 -13.56 0.30
N THR A 203 1.80 -14.89 0.44
CA THR A 203 2.45 -15.66 1.52
C THR A 203 3.33 -16.75 0.96
N ASP A 204 4.27 -17.21 1.78
CA ASP A 204 5.21 -18.27 1.42
C ASP A 204 6.02 -17.87 0.18
N LEU A 205 6.64 -16.69 0.25
CA LEU A 205 7.48 -16.14 -0.82
C LEU A 205 8.63 -17.10 -1.15
N ASP A 206 9.03 -17.17 -2.42
CA ASP A 206 10.22 -17.91 -2.83
C ASP A 206 11.44 -17.41 -2.03
N PRO A 207 12.22 -18.30 -1.37
CA PRO A 207 13.32 -17.86 -0.52
C PRO A 207 14.37 -17.02 -1.24
N ALA A 208 14.65 -17.28 -2.52
CA ALA A 208 15.60 -16.47 -3.28
C ALA A 208 15.03 -15.08 -3.62
N ALA A 209 13.72 -14.96 -3.85
CA ALA A 209 13.07 -13.65 -4.01
C ALA A 209 13.02 -12.88 -2.69
N ALA A 210 12.60 -13.53 -1.61
CA ALA A 210 12.50 -12.92 -0.29
C ALA A 210 13.86 -12.42 0.21
N ASN A 211 14.93 -13.20 0.01
CA ASN A 211 16.28 -12.84 0.43
C ASN A 211 16.80 -11.55 -0.21
N LEU A 212 16.29 -11.14 -1.38
CA LEU A 212 16.68 -9.87 -1.99
C LEU A 212 16.35 -8.69 -1.08
N PHE A 213 15.30 -8.76 -0.26
CA PHE A 213 14.87 -7.69 0.64
C PHE A 213 15.58 -7.73 2.01
N SER A 214 16.86 -8.12 2.03
CA SER A 214 17.71 -8.12 3.22
C SER A 214 18.89 -7.17 3.05
N PHE A 215 19.38 -6.57 4.14
CA PHE A 215 20.57 -5.71 4.09
C PHE A 215 21.81 -6.45 3.55
N ASP A 216 21.93 -7.75 3.83
CA ASP A 216 23.05 -8.56 3.36
C ASP A 216 23.00 -8.82 1.84
N ALA A 217 21.80 -8.95 1.26
CA ALA A 217 21.67 -9.07 -0.19
C ALA A 217 22.21 -7.82 -0.89
N VAL A 218 22.00 -6.65 -0.31
CA VAL A 218 22.44 -5.42 -0.98
C VAL A 218 23.91 -5.13 -0.77
N ARG A 219 24.49 -5.50 0.38
CA ARG A 219 25.95 -5.56 0.51
C ARG A 219 26.58 -6.42 -0.59
N SER A 220 25.93 -7.53 -0.94
CA SER A 220 26.38 -8.41 -2.02
C SER A 220 26.24 -7.75 -3.40
N LEU A 221 25.15 -7.00 -3.65
CA LEU A 221 24.99 -6.21 -4.87
C LEU A 221 26.01 -5.07 -4.97
N ASN A 222 26.36 -4.42 -3.87
CA ASN A 222 27.29 -3.29 -3.78
C ASN A 222 28.77 -3.68 -3.82
N SER A 223 29.09 -4.98 -3.76
CA SER A 223 30.48 -5.44 -3.81
C SER A 223 31.03 -5.31 -5.23
N PRO A 224 32.21 -4.69 -5.44
CA PRO A 224 32.82 -4.60 -6.77
C PRO A 224 33.08 -6.01 -7.32
N PRO A 225 32.95 -6.23 -8.65
CA PRO A 225 33.21 -7.54 -9.24
C PRO A 225 34.70 -7.89 -9.05
N GLY A 226 35.01 -8.70 -8.03
CA GLY A 226 36.39 -9.13 -7.79
C GLY A 226 36.70 -9.74 -6.42
N THR A 227 36.25 -10.96 -6.17
CA THR A 227 37.13 -12.09 -5.79
C THR A 227 36.37 -13.40 -6.04
N PRO A 228 37.00 -14.41 -6.67
CA PRO A 228 36.28 -15.57 -7.19
C PRO A 228 35.93 -16.55 -6.07
N THR A 229 34.64 -16.74 -5.79
CA THR A 229 34.12 -18.02 -5.31
C THR A 229 33.27 -18.63 -6.42
N SER A 230 33.61 -19.87 -6.74
CA SER A 230 33.22 -20.64 -7.92
C SER A 230 31.73 -20.64 -8.30
N ALA A 231 31.51 -20.54 -9.62
CA ALA A 231 30.41 -21.11 -10.44
C ALA A 231 29.08 -20.34 -10.58
N ASN A 232 29.01 -19.36 -11.48
CA ASN A 232 28.45 -19.45 -12.86
C ASN A 232 28.14 -18.04 -13.43
N PRO A 233 28.27 -17.81 -14.75
CA PRO A 233 28.10 -16.50 -15.35
C PRO A 233 26.66 -16.27 -15.84
N MET A 234 25.98 -15.26 -15.29
CA MET A 234 25.00 -14.47 -16.04
C MET A 234 25.60 -13.07 -16.18
N GLU A 235 26.08 -12.79 -17.38
CA GLU A 235 26.74 -11.55 -17.75
C GLU A 235 25.76 -10.64 -18.50
N SER A 236 25.92 -9.33 -18.29
CA SER A 236 25.33 -8.20 -19.03
C SER A 236 24.03 -7.57 -18.50
N SER A 237 24.17 -6.67 -17.51
CA SER A 237 23.86 -5.23 -17.65
C SER A 237 24.04 -4.50 -16.31
N MET A 238 25.29 -4.38 -15.84
CA MET A 238 25.59 -3.56 -14.66
C MET A 238 25.92 -2.13 -15.10
N LEU A 239 24.88 -1.29 -15.17
CA LEU A 239 25.06 0.15 -14.94
C LEU A 239 25.65 0.30 -13.53
N SER A 240 26.61 1.22 -13.35
CA SER A 240 27.18 1.46 -12.01
C SER A 240 26.08 1.75 -11.00
N ILE A 241 26.18 1.22 -9.79
CA ILE A 241 25.11 1.25 -8.78
C ILE A 241 24.77 2.69 -8.35
N ASP A 242 25.75 3.60 -8.35
CA ASP A 242 25.51 5.05 -8.19
C ASP A 242 24.57 5.62 -9.28
N SER A 243 24.54 5.01 -10.46
CA SER A 243 23.59 5.32 -11.54
C SER A 243 22.22 4.65 -11.34
N MET A 244 22.16 3.46 -10.72
CA MET A 244 20.90 2.79 -10.38
C MET A 244 20.14 3.55 -9.29
N ALA A 245 20.82 3.99 -8.24
CA ALA A 245 20.25 4.80 -7.17
C ALA A 245 19.89 6.24 -7.58
N SER A 246 20.11 6.64 -8.85
CA SER A 246 19.83 8.00 -9.34
C SER A 246 18.60 8.10 -10.25
N SER A 247 17.92 7.00 -10.58
CA SER A 247 16.99 6.96 -11.73
C SER A 247 15.51 6.78 -11.41
N VAL A 248 15.07 6.87 -10.16
CA VAL A 248 13.62 6.93 -9.81
C VAL A 248 13.38 8.02 -8.77
N GLY A 249 13.25 9.27 -9.23
CA GLY A 249 12.89 10.39 -8.36
C GLY A 249 13.92 10.73 -7.26
N CYS A 250 15.14 10.21 -7.36
CA CYS A 250 16.22 10.39 -6.41
C CYS A 250 16.67 11.85 -6.43
N GLU A 251 16.28 12.61 -5.42
CA GLU A 251 16.93 13.89 -5.14
C GLU A 251 18.22 13.61 -4.36
N PRO A 252 19.27 14.44 -4.50
CA PRO A 252 20.55 14.28 -3.81
C PRO A 252 20.48 14.23 -2.28
N ASP A 253 19.31 14.48 -1.68
CA ASP A 253 19.07 14.56 -0.24
C ASP A 253 18.56 13.24 0.38
N ASP A 254 18.52 12.12 -0.36
CA ASP A 254 18.26 10.75 0.17
C ASP A 254 19.48 10.22 0.96
N ASP A 255 19.97 11.01 1.91
CA ASP A 255 21.25 10.80 2.62
C ASP A 255 21.19 9.75 3.74
N ASP A 256 20.02 9.19 4.06
CA ASP A 256 19.93 8.12 5.06
C ASP A 256 20.08 6.71 4.45
N PRO A 257 20.67 5.76 5.20
CA PRO A 257 20.93 4.41 4.71
C PRO A 257 19.69 3.66 4.26
N GLY A 258 18.53 3.89 4.90
CA GLY A 258 17.29 3.16 4.61
C GLY A 258 16.71 3.51 3.25
N HIS A 259 16.65 4.81 2.90
CA HIS A 259 16.20 5.26 1.58
C HIS A 259 17.18 4.89 0.47
N HIS A 260 18.48 5.14 0.66
CA HIS A 260 19.50 4.72 -0.30
C HIS A 260 19.38 3.23 -0.61
N GLN A 261 19.16 2.43 0.45
CA GLN A 261 19.05 1.00 0.33
C GLN A 261 17.75 0.55 -0.35
N GLY A 262 16.63 1.19 -0.01
CA GLY A 262 15.35 0.98 -0.69
C GLY A 262 15.45 1.24 -2.20
N ASN A 263 16.13 2.30 -2.61
CA ASN A 263 16.26 2.67 -4.02
C ASN A 263 17.02 1.61 -4.83
N ILE A 264 18.09 1.05 -4.26
CA ILE A 264 18.83 -0.06 -4.90
C ILE A 264 17.93 -1.29 -5.06
N LEU A 265 17.17 -1.64 -4.01
CA LEU A 265 16.25 -2.78 -4.05
C LEU A 265 15.15 -2.59 -5.08
N THR A 266 14.57 -1.40 -5.15
CA THR A 266 13.54 -1.03 -6.13
C THR A 266 14.01 -1.37 -7.54
N LYS A 267 15.24 -0.95 -7.90
CA LYS A 267 15.85 -1.22 -9.20
C LYS A 267 16.20 -2.68 -9.41
N ALA A 268 16.87 -3.31 -8.44
CA ALA A 268 17.34 -4.68 -8.55
C ALA A 268 16.18 -5.69 -8.67
N THR A 269 15.01 -5.35 -8.12
CA THR A 269 13.79 -6.16 -8.17
C THR A 269 12.82 -5.72 -9.26
N GLU A 270 13.17 -4.68 -10.03
CA GLU A 270 12.34 -4.11 -11.09
C GLU A 270 10.94 -3.67 -10.62
N ILE A 271 10.81 -3.21 -9.37
CA ILE A 271 9.57 -2.64 -8.82
C ILE A 271 9.19 -1.35 -9.56
N ASP A 272 10.18 -0.59 -10.02
CA ASP A 272 9.98 0.59 -10.85
C ASP A 272 9.40 0.28 -12.22
N GLU A 273 9.52 -0.97 -12.68
CA GLU A 273 8.98 -1.44 -13.96
C GLU A 273 7.59 -2.08 -13.82
N ILE A 274 6.88 -1.89 -12.70
CA ILE A 274 5.47 -2.33 -12.54
C ILE A 274 4.55 -1.58 -13.52
N TYR A 275 4.84 -0.30 -13.78
CA TYR A 275 4.11 0.54 -14.74
C TYR A 275 5.09 1.17 -15.75
N PRO A 276 5.70 0.35 -16.64
CA PRO A 276 6.88 0.74 -17.42
C PRO A 276 6.62 1.82 -18.47
N THR A 277 5.36 2.06 -18.84
CA THR A 277 4.97 3.09 -19.82
C THR A 277 4.73 4.46 -19.18
N VAL A 278 4.76 4.54 -17.84
CA VAL A 278 4.56 5.80 -17.11
C VAL A 278 5.85 6.59 -17.07
N THR A 279 5.83 7.79 -17.65
CA THR A 279 6.99 8.70 -17.63
C THR A 279 7.02 9.63 -16.42
N ASN A 280 5.90 9.77 -15.71
CA ASN A 280 5.76 10.59 -14.51
C ASN A 280 5.46 9.71 -13.30
N GLN A 281 6.49 9.00 -12.84
CA GLN A 281 6.45 8.13 -11.67
C GLN A 281 7.54 8.57 -10.70
N ALA A 282 7.20 8.61 -9.41
CA ALA A 282 8.18 8.68 -8.33
C ALA A 282 7.93 7.51 -7.39
N ILE A 283 9.00 6.90 -6.88
CA ILE A 283 8.92 5.86 -5.86
C ILE A 283 9.70 6.35 -4.66
N ASP A 284 9.04 6.44 -3.53
CA ASP A 284 9.65 6.64 -2.24
C ASP A 284 9.78 5.28 -1.56
N SER A 285 11.01 4.82 -1.35
CA SER A 285 11.29 3.45 -0.89
C SER A 285 12.23 3.47 0.29
N PHE A 286 12.06 2.49 1.19
CA PHE A 286 12.84 2.35 2.41
C PHE A 286 13.11 0.88 2.68
N ALA A 287 14.37 0.53 2.98
CA ALA A 287 14.76 -0.79 3.44
C ALA A 287 14.97 -0.82 4.95
N PHE A 288 14.47 -1.87 5.59
CA PHE A 288 14.53 -2.07 7.04
C PHE A 288 15.65 -3.02 7.45
N ALA A 289 16.37 -2.69 8.52
CA ALA A 289 17.46 -3.52 9.03
C ALA A 289 16.95 -4.48 10.12
N PRO A 290 17.29 -5.77 10.10
CA PRO A 290 18.22 -6.44 9.17
C PRO A 290 17.60 -6.80 7.80
N CYS A 291 16.28 -6.83 7.71
CA CYS A 291 15.55 -7.10 6.47
C CYS A 291 14.15 -6.45 6.49
N GLY A 292 13.55 -6.34 5.31
CA GLY A 292 12.25 -5.71 5.10
C GLY A 292 12.34 -4.57 4.10
N TYR A 293 11.21 -4.28 3.46
CA TYR A 293 11.12 -3.22 2.46
C TYR A 293 9.71 -2.63 2.42
N SER A 294 9.62 -1.31 2.26
CA SER A 294 8.38 -0.59 1.98
C SER A 294 8.60 0.41 0.87
N CYS A 295 7.61 0.59 0.00
CA CYS A 295 7.60 1.73 -0.88
C CYS A 295 6.19 2.23 -1.20
N ASN A 296 6.11 3.51 -1.54
CA ASN A 296 4.98 4.11 -2.22
C ASN A 296 5.43 4.61 -3.59
N GLY A 297 4.80 4.10 -4.64
CA GLY A 297 4.93 4.65 -5.98
C GLY A 297 3.79 5.62 -6.26
N VAL A 298 4.08 6.88 -6.56
CA VAL A 298 3.09 7.84 -7.06
C VAL A 298 3.17 7.89 -8.58
N ILE A 299 2.06 7.54 -9.21
CA ILE A 299 1.83 7.54 -10.65
C ILE A 299 1.06 8.80 -10.99
N ASP A 300 1.52 9.51 -12.03
CA ASP A 300 0.89 10.69 -12.62
C ASP A 300 0.39 11.77 -11.66
N ALA A 301 1.05 11.90 -10.50
CA ALA A 301 0.74 12.83 -9.41
C ALA A 301 -0.64 12.65 -8.74
N GLU A 302 -1.40 11.60 -9.09
CA GLU A 302 -2.75 11.38 -8.59
C GLU A 302 -3.01 9.97 -8.07
N ARG A 303 -2.24 8.98 -8.51
CA ARG A 303 -2.50 7.57 -8.21
C ARG A 303 -1.32 6.97 -7.50
N TYR A 304 -1.55 5.91 -6.76
CA TYR A 304 -0.50 5.24 -6.02
C TYR A 304 -0.51 3.74 -6.24
N PHE A 305 0.65 3.15 -6.07
CA PHE A 305 0.76 1.81 -5.55
C PHE A 305 1.60 1.80 -4.27
N SER A 306 1.44 0.78 -3.45
CA SER A 306 2.24 0.56 -2.26
C SER A 306 2.65 -0.91 -2.16
N ILE A 307 3.85 -1.17 -1.65
CA ILE A 307 4.39 -2.51 -1.44
C ILE A 307 5.03 -2.58 -0.06
N HIS A 308 4.66 -3.56 0.75
CA HIS A 308 5.36 -3.90 2.00
C HIS A 308 5.82 -5.35 1.96
N VAL A 309 7.03 -5.62 2.48
CA VAL A 309 7.67 -6.94 2.42
C VAL A 309 8.23 -7.34 3.78
N THR A 310 7.83 -8.52 4.23
CA THR A 310 8.35 -9.25 5.39
C THR A 310 9.02 -10.52 4.85
N PRO A 311 10.36 -10.52 4.61
CA PRO A 311 11.04 -11.59 3.89
C PRO A 311 11.35 -12.84 4.73
N GLU A 312 11.15 -12.81 6.04
CA GLU A 312 11.61 -13.85 6.97
C GLU A 312 11.00 -15.23 6.67
N THR A 313 11.84 -16.26 6.82
CA THR A 313 11.43 -17.64 6.56
C THR A 313 10.41 -18.14 7.58
N GLY A 314 9.37 -18.82 7.10
CA GLY A 314 8.33 -19.44 7.93
C GLY A 314 7.07 -18.57 8.10
N PHE A 315 7.17 -17.28 7.81
CA PHE A 315 6.04 -16.35 7.83
C PHE A 315 6.21 -15.22 6.79
N SER A 316 6.90 -15.52 5.69
CA SER A 316 7.18 -14.53 4.65
C SER A 316 5.89 -14.01 4.04
N TYR A 317 5.83 -12.70 3.88
CA TYR A 317 4.66 -11.97 3.41
C TYR A 317 5.08 -10.82 2.52
N ALA A 318 4.32 -10.58 1.46
CA ALA A 318 4.39 -9.34 0.71
C ALA A 318 2.98 -8.90 0.34
N SER A 319 2.76 -7.60 0.31
CA SER A 319 1.53 -7.02 -0.20
C SER A 319 1.83 -6.03 -1.32
N PHE A 320 0.90 -5.94 -2.26
CA PHE A 320 0.85 -4.90 -3.27
C PHE A 320 -0.57 -4.35 -3.31
N GLU A 321 -0.70 -3.03 -3.29
CA GLU A 321 -1.99 -2.36 -3.47
C GLU A 321 -1.82 -1.25 -4.48
N THR A 322 -2.83 -1.01 -5.32
CA THR A 322 -2.81 0.07 -6.29
C THR A 322 -4.20 0.58 -6.61
N ASN A 323 -4.33 1.90 -6.77
CA ASN A 323 -5.51 2.53 -7.36
C ASN A 323 -5.28 2.95 -8.82
N VAL A 324 -4.22 2.44 -9.46
CA VAL A 324 -3.83 2.74 -10.84
C VAL A 324 -4.53 1.78 -11.81
N PRO A 325 -5.54 2.23 -12.60
CA PRO A 325 -6.20 1.38 -13.57
C PRO A 325 -5.24 1.10 -14.74
N PRO A 326 -4.84 -0.15 -14.98
CA PRO A 326 -3.78 -0.47 -15.95
C PRO A 326 -4.16 -0.09 -17.39
N GLN A 327 -5.46 -0.09 -17.72
CA GLN A 327 -5.98 0.24 -19.04
C GLN A 327 -5.65 1.67 -19.47
N ARG A 328 -5.45 2.59 -18.51
CA ARG A 328 -5.01 3.97 -18.80
C ARG A 328 -3.61 4.03 -19.39
N PHE A 329 -2.81 2.99 -19.17
CA PHE A 329 -1.40 2.91 -19.57
C PHE A 329 -1.14 1.84 -20.63
N GLY A 330 -2.20 1.39 -21.32
CA GLY A 330 -2.11 0.36 -22.35
C GLY A 330 -1.88 -1.05 -21.81
N MET A 331 -2.07 -1.26 -20.50
CA MET A 331 -1.87 -2.54 -19.82
C MET A 331 -3.21 -3.16 -19.43
N THR A 332 -3.19 -4.44 -19.11
CA THR A 332 -4.30 -5.18 -18.52
C THR A 332 -4.06 -5.40 -17.02
N HIS A 333 -5.11 -5.78 -16.28
CA HIS A 333 -4.95 -6.23 -14.89
C HIS A 333 -3.93 -7.37 -14.77
N LEU A 334 -3.87 -8.26 -15.77
CA LEU A 334 -2.92 -9.36 -15.76
C LEU A 334 -1.47 -8.89 -15.82
N ASP A 335 -1.17 -7.91 -16.67
CA ASP A 335 0.21 -7.48 -16.86
C ASP A 335 0.79 -7.00 -15.52
N VAL A 336 0.00 -6.26 -14.74
CA VAL A 336 0.36 -5.83 -13.38
C VAL A 336 0.47 -7.03 -12.44
N ILE A 337 -0.53 -7.92 -12.39
CA ILE A 337 -0.53 -9.09 -11.51
C ILE A 337 0.69 -10.00 -11.80
N GLN A 338 0.97 -10.29 -13.07
CA GLN A 338 2.11 -11.12 -13.47
C GLN A 338 3.44 -10.45 -13.11
N LYS A 339 3.57 -9.14 -13.33
CA LYS A 339 4.77 -8.42 -12.94
C LYS A 339 5.00 -8.50 -11.44
N VAL A 340 3.99 -8.22 -10.62
CA VAL A 340 4.10 -8.32 -9.14
C VAL A 340 4.43 -9.75 -8.70
N LEU A 341 3.73 -10.76 -9.23
CA LEU A 341 4.00 -12.16 -8.88
C LEU A 341 5.38 -12.64 -9.34
N SER A 342 5.95 -12.06 -10.40
CA SER A 342 7.30 -12.38 -10.87
C SER A 342 8.41 -11.90 -9.92
N ILE A 343 8.14 -10.81 -9.18
CA ILE A 343 9.05 -10.24 -8.20
C ILE A 343 9.11 -11.16 -6.97
N PHE A 344 7.95 -11.50 -6.41
CA PHE A 344 7.88 -12.18 -5.10
C PHE A 344 7.77 -13.71 -5.19
N ARG A 345 7.28 -14.24 -6.31
CA ARG A 345 7.12 -15.67 -6.59
C ARG A 345 6.49 -16.46 -5.41
N PRO A 346 5.31 -16.07 -4.91
CA PRO A 346 4.71 -16.68 -3.72
C PRO A 346 4.13 -18.07 -3.98
N ALA A 347 4.07 -18.94 -2.96
CA ALA A 347 3.35 -20.20 -3.07
C ALA A 347 1.83 -20.02 -2.94
N ASN A 348 1.36 -19.00 -2.21
CA ASN A 348 -0.06 -18.68 -2.08
C ASN A 348 -0.28 -17.17 -2.22
N PHE A 349 -1.36 -16.76 -2.89
CA PHE A 349 -1.75 -15.35 -2.92
C PHE A 349 -3.26 -15.14 -3.00
N THR A 350 -3.71 -13.98 -2.55
CA THR A 350 -5.09 -13.49 -2.60
C THR A 350 -5.16 -12.24 -3.45
N LEU A 351 -6.13 -12.17 -4.35
CA LEU A 351 -6.50 -10.98 -5.11
C LEU A 351 -7.81 -10.42 -4.56
N VAL A 352 -7.83 -9.11 -4.32
CA VAL A 352 -9.07 -8.35 -4.12
C VAL A 352 -9.10 -7.23 -5.13
N LEU A 353 -10.15 -7.18 -5.94
CA LEU A 353 -10.36 -6.14 -6.94
C LEU A 353 -11.70 -5.45 -6.71
N PHE A 354 -11.66 -4.13 -6.59
CA PHE A 354 -12.81 -3.25 -6.70
C PHE A 354 -12.75 -2.52 -8.04
N GLU A 355 -13.80 -2.66 -8.84
CA GLU A 355 -13.98 -1.91 -10.10
C GLU A 355 -15.49 -1.66 -10.33
N GLU A 356 -15.81 -0.61 -11.08
CA GLU A 356 -17.17 -0.39 -11.57
C GLU A 356 -17.48 -1.37 -12.72
N GLY A 357 -18.63 -2.05 -12.65
CA GLY A 357 -19.08 -3.01 -13.67
C GLY A 357 -18.54 -4.44 -13.48
N LYS A 358 -18.51 -5.23 -14.57
CA LYS A 358 -17.93 -6.59 -14.54
C LYS A 358 -16.48 -6.49 -15.02
N PRO A 359 -15.46 -6.60 -14.14
CA PRO A 359 -14.10 -6.82 -14.60
C PRO A 359 -14.07 -8.01 -15.54
N LYS A 360 -13.30 -7.90 -16.61
CA LYS A 360 -13.02 -9.00 -17.53
C LYS A 360 -12.03 -10.01 -16.91
N LEU A 361 -12.07 -10.22 -15.60
CA LEU A 361 -11.31 -11.27 -14.94
C LEU A 361 -12.08 -12.59 -15.04
N GLY A 362 -12.08 -13.16 -16.24
CA GLY A 362 -11.71 -14.56 -16.31
C GLY A 362 -10.19 -14.56 -16.29
N LEU A 363 -9.56 -15.40 -15.47
CA LEU A 363 -8.13 -15.69 -15.57
C LEU A 363 -7.66 -15.55 -17.02
N PRO A 364 -6.76 -14.62 -17.34
CA PRO A 364 -6.09 -14.73 -18.62
C PRO A 364 -5.24 -15.98 -18.51
N ALA A 365 -5.36 -16.85 -19.50
CA ALA A 365 -4.88 -18.24 -19.51
C ALA A 365 -3.40 -18.46 -19.09
N GLY A 366 -2.61 -17.40 -18.88
CA GLY A 366 -1.20 -17.49 -18.48
C GLY A 366 -0.92 -17.66 -16.98
N LEU A 367 -1.89 -17.49 -16.06
CA LEU A 367 -1.66 -17.80 -14.63
C LEU A 367 -1.97 -19.26 -14.26
N SER A 368 -2.91 -19.89 -14.97
CA SER A 368 -3.36 -21.26 -14.71
C SER A 368 -2.28 -22.32 -14.90
N ASP A 369 -1.21 -22.01 -15.63
CA ASP A 369 -0.08 -22.93 -15.83
C ASP A 369 0.73 -23.15 -14.55
N LYS A 370 0.73 -22.17 -13.63
CA LYS A 370 1.50 -22.23 -12.38
C LYS A 370 0.64 -22.25 -11.13
N TYR A 371 -0.55 -21.65 -11.17
CA TYR A 371 -1.39 -21.48 -9.99
C TYR A 371 -2.80 -22.06 -10.20
N SER A 372 -3.27 -22.77 -9.19
CA SER A 372 -4.63 -23.29 -9.09
C SER A 372 -5.48 -22.37 -8.21
N PRO A 373 -6.67 -21.92 -8.67
CA PRO A 373 -7.59 -21.16 -7.83
C PRO A 373 -8.18 -22.05 -6.72
N THR A 374 -8.35 -21.50 -5.53
CA THR A 374 -8.86 -22.24 -4.36
C THR A 374 -10.19 -21.71 -3.82
N CYS A 375 -10.50 -20.42 -4.05
CA CYS A 375 -11.78 -19.81 -3.74
C CYS A 375 -12.00 -18.63 -4.69
N GLU A 376 -13.23 -18.43 -5.15
CA GLU A 376 -13.65 -17.28 -5.98
C GLU A 376 -14.99 -16.76 -5.46
N VAL A 377 -15.06 -15.46 -5.16
CA VAL A 377 -16.27 -14.78 -4.70
C VAL A 377 -16.41 -13.46 -5.46
N SER A 378 -17.64 -13.16 -5.88
CA SER A 378 -17.96 -11.90 -6.54
C SER A 378 -19.21 -11.29 -5.89
N GLN A 379 -19.06 -10.13 -5.25
CA GLN A 379 -20.13 -9.49 -4.49
C GLN A 379 -20.30 -8.03 -4.92
N SER A 380 -21.53 -7.52 -4.83
CA SER A 380 -21.78 -6.08 -4.97
C SER A 380 -21.68 -5.41 -3.60
N VAL A 381 -20.89 -4.35 -3.51
CA VAL A 381 -20.62 -3.59 -2.28
C VAL A 381 -20.92 -2.13 -2.57
N GLY A 382 -22.11 -1.66 -2.18
CA GLY A 382 -22.60 -0.36 -2.64
C GLY A 382 -22.68 -0.29 -4.16
N ASN A 383 -21.98 0.67 -4.77
CA ASN A 383 -21.90 0.85 -6.22
C ASN A 383 -20.76 0.03 -6.87
N TYR A 384 -19.94 -0.67 -6.09
CA TYR A 384 -18.80 -1.43 -6.58
C TYR A 384 -19.13 -2.89 -6.84
N LYS A 385 -18.39 -3.48 -7.79
CA LYS A 385 -18.26 -4.92 -7.88
C LYS A 385 -16.92 -5.34 -7.29
N MET A 386 -16.99 -6.09 -6.20
CA MET A 386 -15.83 -6.68 -5.55
C MET A 386 -15.60 -8.10 -6.07
N TRP A 387 -14.35 -8.42 -6.36
CA TRP A 387 -13.89 -9.75 -6.72
C TRP A 387 -12.81 -10.19 -5.76
N TYR A 388 -13.02 -11.34 -5.13
CA TYR A 388 -12.08 -11.96 -4.21
C TYR A 388 -11.69 -13.32 -4.78
N GLN A 389 -10.40 -13.55 -4.95
CA GLN A 389 -9.90 -14.84 -5.45
C GLN A 389 -8.61 -15.24 -4.77
N THR A 390 -8.47 -16.52 -4.44
CA THR A 390 -7.28 -17.08 -3.80
C THR A 390 -6.65 -18.12 -4.70
N TYR A 391 -5.33 -18.20 -4.66
CA TYR A 391 -4.52 -19.07 -5.52
C TYR A 391 -3.44 -19.78 -4.72
N ARG A 392 -3.09 -20.97 -5.19
CA ARG A 392 -1.98 -21.77 -4.70
C ARG A 392 -1.14 -22.28 -5.86
N LEU A 393 0.17 -22.29 -5.70
CA LEU A 393 1.13 -22.87 -6.63
C LEU A 393 0.81 -24.37 -6.83
N THR A 394 0.68 -24.79 -8.09
CA THR A 394 0.26 -26.15 -8.50
C THR A 394 1.32 -27.20 -8.20
#